data_AF-A0A8J9X2A3-F1
#
_entry.id   AF-A0A8J9X2A3-F1
#
_cell.length_a   1.000
_cell.length_b   1.000
_cell.length_c   1.000
_cell.angle_alpha   90.00
_cell.angle_beta   90.00
_cell.angle_gamma   90.00
#
_symmetry.space_group_name_H-M   'P 1'
#
loop_
_entity.id
_entity.type
_entity.pdbx_description
1 polymer ?
#
loop_
_entity_poly.entity_id
_entity_poly.type
_entity_poly.pdbx_seq_one_letter_code
_entity_poly.pdbx_strand_id
1 'polypeptide(L)'
;MATDPAVLFGRFDWFSSVYNMDISVQVLGYWWWWLFIVPSLRSRRPRGPEKRALDVAFLATPAVSLLAPVATKDTAAIWTANLVVVLAAYAWAYATTQDDNDDSNNSDDDANQPAWLKFLYKSLDFGSGRERGARQ
;
A
#
# COMPACT_ATOMS: atom_id res chain seq x y z
N MET A 1 38.07 -13.86 31.73
CA MET A 1 37.16 -14.86 31.15
C MET A 1 35.85 -14.15 30.83
N ALA A 2 35.62 -13.85 29.55
CA ALA A 2 34.38 -13.22 29.09
C ALA A 2 33.31 -14.31 29.06
N THR A 3 32.47 -14.39 30.09
CA THR A 3 31.40 -15.39 30.22
C THR A 3 30.09 -14.95 29.57
N ASP A 4 30.05 -13.76 28.98
CA ASP A 4 28.87 -13.25 28.29
C ASP A 4 29.07 -13.34 26.76
N PRO A 5 28.46 -14.32 26.08
CA PRO A 5 28.54 -14.44 24.63
C PRO A 5 27.96 -13.22 23.91
N ALA A 6 27.11 -12.41 24.55
CA ALA A 6 26.55 -11.20 23.95
C ALA A 6 27.61 -10.09 23.72
N VAL A 7 28.73 -10.12 24.45
CA VAL A 7 29.83 -9.17 24.26
C VAL A 7 30.65 -9.50 23.00
N LEU A 8 30.69 -10.78 22.59
CA LEU A 8 31.43 -11.24 21.42
C LEU A 8 30.69 -11.00 20.09
N PHE A 9 29.37 -11.06 20.11
CA PHE A 9 28.54 -10.89 18.90
C PHE A 9 27.90 -9.52 18.78
N GLY A 10 28.29 -8.58 19.65
CA GLY A 10 27.66 -7.27 19.77
C GLY A 10 26.31 -7.40 20.46
N ARG A 11 26.15 -6.77 21.62
CA ARG A 11 24.82 -6.57 22.20
C ARG A 11 23.97 -5.92 21.11
N PHE A 12 22.76 -6.44 20.87
CA PHE A 12 21.72 -5.76 20.10
C PHE A 12 21.25 -4.47 20.80
N ASP A 13 22.12 -3.79 21.54
CA ASP A 13 21.92 -2.48 22.16
C ASP A 13 21.55 -1.43 21.10
N TRP A 14 22.05 -1.59 19.87
CA TRP A 14 21.60 -0.77 18.75
C TRP A 14 20.10 -0.99 18.45
N PHE A 15 19.62 -2.24 18.49
CA PHE A 15 18.20 -2.57 18.29
C PHE A 15 17.33 -2.08 19.46
N SER A 16 17.81 -2.17 20.71
CA SER A 16 17.09 -1.60 21.85
C SER A 16 17.14 -0.06 21.89
N SER A 17 18.19 0.56 21.36
CA SER A 17 18.30 2.01 21.16
C SER A 17 17.43 2.51 19.99
N VAL A 18 17.14 1.66 18.99
CA VAL A 18 16.20 1.94 17.88
C VAL A 18 14.76 2.11 18.38
N TYR A 19 14.37 1.45 19.48
CA TYR A 19 13.08 1.70 20.15
C TYR A 19 13.01 3.06 20.87
N ASN A 20 14.13 3.76 21.03
CA ASN A 20 14.22 5.14 21.53
C ASN A 20 14.51 6.15 20.39
N MET A 21 14.03 5.89 19.18
CA MET A 21 14.07 6.87 18.09
C MET A 21 13.14 8.05 18.39
N ASP A 22 13.54 9.25 17.96
CA ASP A 22 12.68 10.43 18.02
C ASP A 22 11.33 10.17 17.35
N ILE A 23 10.27 10.78 17.88
CA ILE A 23 8.91 10.60 17.37
C ILE A 23 8.81 10.92 15.87
N SER A 24 9.60 11.88 15.38
CA SER A 24 9.62 12.25 13.97
C SER A 24 10.11 11.10 13.09
N VAL A 25 11.09 10.33 13.54
CA VAL A 25 11.65 9.18 12.82
C VAL A 25 10.65 8.02 12.83
N GLN A 26 9.98 7.80 13.95
CA GLN A 26 8.92 6.80 14.08
C GLN A 26 7.75 7.08 13.14
N VAL A 27 7.27 8.33 13.13
CA VAL A 27 6.22 8.80 12.23
C VAL A 27 6.66 8.63 10.78
N LEU A 28 7.85 9.11 10.43
CA LEU A 28 8.40 8.94 9.08
C LEU A 28 8.48 7.46 8.67
N GLY A 29 8.81 6.57 9.61
CA GLY A 29 8.94 5.14 9.38
C GLY A 29 7.68 4.50 8.82
N TYR A 30 6.52 4.72 9.43
CA TYR A 30 5.27 4.14 8.91
C TYR A 30 4.68 4.95 7.74
N TRP A 31 4.93 6.26 7.65
CA TRP A 31 4.58 7.08 6.48
C TRP A 31 5.39 6.72 5.22
N TRP A 32 6.48 5.98 5.37
CA TRP A 32 7.37 5.57 4.29
C TRP A 32 6.66 4.77 3.18
N TRP A 33 5.62 4.00 3.55
CA TRP A 33 4.78 3.27 2.61
C TRP A 33 4.12 4.19 1.59
N TRP A 34 3.47 5.24 2.07
CA TRP A 34 2.73 6.16 1.21
C TRP A 34 3.64 7.15 0.50
N LEU A 35 4.72 7.62 1.15
CA LEU A 35 5.60 8.63 0.58
C LEU A 35 6.60 8.08 -0.45
N PHE A 36 7.06 6.84 -0.29
CA PHE A 36 8.15 6.30 -1.11
C PHE A 36 7.80 4.97 -1.78
N ILE A 37 7.28 4.00 -1.02
CA ILE A 37 7.09 2.63 -1.55
C ILE A 37 6.01 2.62 -2.63
N VAL A 38 4.78 3.04 -2.32
CA VAL A 38 3.67 3.02 -3.29
C VAL A 38 3.93 3.95 -4.48
N PRO A 39 4.40 5.21 -4.30
CA PRO A 39 4.75 6.08 -5.42
C PRO A 39 5.87 5.53 -6.29
N SER A 40 6.89 4.88 -5.71
CA SER A 40 7.97 4.27 -6.50
C SER A 40 7.47 3.10 -7.35
N LEU A 41 6.59 2.25 -6.82
CA LEU A 41 5.93 1.19 -7.59
C LEU A 41 5.07 1.78 -8.72
N ARG A 42 4.28 2.81 -8.42
CA ARG A 42 3.45 3.50 -9.42
C ARG A 42 4.28 4.16 -10.52
N SER A 43 5.48 4.64 -10.21
CA SER A 43 6.39 5.26 -11.19
C SER A 43 6.85 4.31 -12.30
N ARG A 44 6.80 2.98 -12.06
CA ARG A 44 7.18 1.95 -13.06
C ARG A 44 6.18 1.80 -14.21
N ARG A 45 5.12 2.63 -14.24
CA ARG A 45 4.02 2.61 -15.23
C ARG A 45 3.37 1.22 -15.37
N PRO A 46 2.88 0.66 -14.25
CA PRO A 46 2.16 -0.62 -14.25
C PRO A 46 0.91 -0.55 -15.15
N ARG A 47 0.54 -1.68 -15.75
CA ARG A 47 -0.63 -1.81 -16.65
C ARG A 47 -1.53 -2.94 -16.15
N GLY A 48 -2.83 -2.82 -16.37
CA GLY A 48 -3.82 -3.86 -16.02
C GLY A 48 -4.06 -4.00 -14.52
N PRO A 49 -4.08 -5.23 -13.95
CA PRO A 49 -4.46 -5.50 -12.56
C PRO A 49 -3.56 -4.78 -11.55
N GLU A 50 -2.25 -4.75 -11.81
CA GLU A 50 -1.26 -4.11 -10.93
C GLU A 50 -1.53 -2.62 -10.77
N LYS A 51 -2.01 -1.94 -11.83
CA LYS A 51 -2.37 -0.52 -11.75
C LYS A 51 -3.51 -0.31 -10.75
N ARG A 52 -4.58 -1.11 -10.85
CA ARG A 52 -5.74 -1.04 -9.96
C ARG A 52 -5.34 -1.30 -8.51
N ALA A 53 -4.49 -2.31 -8.27
CA ALA A 53 -3.94 -2.58 -6.94
C ALA A 53 -3.21 -1.38 -6.35
N LEU A 54 -2.32 -0.76 -7.14
CA LEU A 54 -1.49 0.35 -6.68
C LEU A 54 -2.29 1.64 -6.47
N ASP A 55 -3.32 1.89 -7.28
CA ASP A 55 -4.22 3.02 -7.05
C ASP A 55 -4.99 2.82 -5.72
N VAL A 56 -5.54 1.63 -5.46
CA VAL A 56 -6.19 1.31 -4.17
C VAL A 56 -5.22 1.41 -2.99
N ALA A 57 -4.02 0.85 -3.12
CA ALA A 57 -2.98 0.92 -2.10
C ALA A 57 -2.55 2.36 -1.79
N PHE A 58 -2.53 3.24 -2.80
CA PHE A 58 -2.19 4.65 -2.63
C PHE A 58 -3.21 5.40 -1.76
N LEU A 59 -4.48 5.01 -1.76
CA LEU A 59 -5.49 5.60 -0.88
C LEU A 59 -5.57 4.89 0.49
N ALA A 60 -5.38 3.57 0.51
CA ALA A 60 -5.52 2.77 1.72
C ALA A 60 -4.37 2.98 2.73
N THR A 61 -3.12 3.04 2.25
CA THR A 61 -1.93 3.21 3.11
C THR A 61 -1.90 4.51 3.94
N PRO A 62 -2.26 5.71 3.43
CA PRO A 62 -2.30 6.92 4.26
C PRO A 62 -3.49 6.89 5.22
N ALA A 63 -4.61 6.27 4.85
CA ALA A 63 -5.77 6.10 5.74
C ALA A 63 -5.41 5.22 6.95
N VAL A 64 -4.70 4.11 6.72
CA VAL A 64 -4.17 3.24 7.78
C VAL A 64 -3.17 4.01 8.64
N SER A 65 -2.26 4.76 8.03
CA SER A 65 -1.24 5.54 8.76
C SER A 65 -1.85 6.68 9.61
N LEU A 66 -3.04 7.16 9.26
CA LEU A 66 -3.77 8.20 10.01
C LEU A 66 -4.63 7.60 11.13
N LEU A 67 -5.27 6.44 10.89
CA LEU A 67 -6.18 5.81 11.86
C LEU A 67 -5.48 4.85 12.83
N ALA A 68 -4.43 4.16 12.41
CA ALA A 68 -3.75 3.14 13.22
C ALA A 68 -3.15 3.69 14.54
N PRO A 69 -2.58 4.91 14.60
CA PRO A 69 -2.09 5.50 15.85
C PRO A 69 -3.13 5.62 16.97
N VAL A 70 -4.43 5.61 16.64
CA VAL A 70 -5.53 5.62 17.61
C VAL A 70 -5.62 4.26 18.34
N ALA A 71 -5.33 3.16 17.65
CA ALA A 71 -5.41 1.81 18.19
C ALA A 71 -4.06 1.31 18.74
N THR A 72 -2.96 1.57 18.04
CA THR A 72 -1.61 1.14 18.43
C THR A 72 -0.59 2.25 18.16
N LYS A 73 0.31 2.49 19.13
CA LYS A 73 1.42 3.44 18.97
C LYS A 73 2.71 2.76 18.50
N ASP A 74 2.67 1.44 18.28
CA ASP A 74 3.84 0.70 17.82
C ASP A 74 4.07 0.94 16.32
N THR A 75 5.19 1.57 16.01
CA THR A 75 5.62 1.88 14.64
C THR A 75 5.76 0.63 13.79
N ALA A 76 6.30 -0.46 14.34
CA ALA A 76 6.49 -1.70 13.59
C ALA A 76 5.14 -2.36 13.25
N ALA A 77 4.18 -2.29 14.17
CA ALA A 77 2.82 -2.76 13.94
C ALA A 77 2.12 -1.94 12.83
N ILE A 78 2.23 -0.61 12.83
CA ILE A 78 1.64 0.23 11.78
C ILE A 78 2.33 0.00 10.44
N TRP A 79 3.65 -0.18 10.43
CA TRP A 79 4.41 -0.46 9.22
C TRP A 79 4.01 -1.80 8.60
N THR A 80 3.86 -2.85 9.41
CA THR A 80 3.41 -4.17 8.94
C THR A 80 1.95 -4.17 8.52
N ALA A 81 1.08 -3.40 9.18
CA ALA A 81 -0.30 -3.22 8.74
C ALA A 81 -0.38 -2.62 7.33
N ASN A 82 0.44 -1.61 7.04
CA ASN A 82 0.54 -1.05 5.69
C ASN A 82 1.03 -2.08 4.67
N LEU A 83 2.00 -2.92 5.01
CA LEU A 83 2.45 -4.03 4.15
C LEU A 83 1.28 -4.97 3.80
N VAL A 84 0.52 -5.40 4.82
CA VAL A 84 -0.63 -6.30 4.63
C VAL A 84 -1.67 -5.65 3.72
N VAL A 85 -1.92 -4.36 3.87
CA VAL A 85 -2.88 -3.61 3.04
C VAL A 85 -2.44 -3.58 1.57
N VAL A 86 -1.14 -3.34 1.30
CA VAL A 86 -0.63 -3.38 -0.08
C VAL A 86 -0.74 -4.79 -0.66
N LEU A 87 -0.37 -5.82 0.11
CA LEU A 87 -0.49 -7.21 -0.34
C LEU A 87 -1.94 -7.61 -0.60
N ALA A 88 -2.88 -7.17 0.25
CA ALA A 88 -4.30 -7.39 0.06
C ALA A 88 -4.83 -6.69 -1.19
N ALA A 89 -4.39 -5.45 -1.47
CA ALA A 89 -4.76 -4.74 -2.69
C ALA A 89 -4.25 -5.45 -3.96
N TYR A 90 -3.03 -5.99 -3.91
CA TYR A 90 -2.48 -6.83 -4.98
C TYR A 90 -3.30 -8.12 -5.14
N ALA A 91 -3.51 -8.88 -4.06
CA ALA A 91 -4.29 -10.11 -4.10
C ALA A 91 -5.70 -9.88 -4.65
N TRP A 92 -6.38 -8.82 -4.19
CA TRP A 92 -7.70 -8.45 -4.68
C TRP A 92 -7.71 -8.14 -6.18
N ALA A 93 -6.80 -7.28 -6.66
CA ALA A 93 -6.79 -6.90 -8.07
C ALA A 93 -6.49 -8.07 -9.02
N TYR A 94 -5.62 -9.00 -8.60
CA TYR A 94 -5.33 -10.21 -9.37
C TYR A 94 -6.49 -11.22 -9.31
N ALA A 95 -7.16 -11.38 -8.18
CA ALA A 95 -8.35 -12.23 -8.06
C ALA A 95 -9.49 -11.71 -8.97
N THR A 96 -9.82 -10.42 -8.91
CA THR A 96 -10.91 -9.85 -9.71
C THR A 96 -10.61 -9.86 -11.21
N THR A 97 -9.34 -9.79 -11.60
CA THR A 97 -8.96 -9.83 -13.03
C THR A 97 -8.98 -11.26 -13.59
N GLN A 98 -8.87 -12.27 -12.72
CA GLN A 98 -9.04 -13.66 -13.14
C GLN A 98 -10.51 -13.97 -13.45
N ASP A 99 -11.43 -13.44 -12.64
CA ASP A 99 -12.88 -13.55 -12.90
C ASP A 99 -13.30 -12.85 -14.21
N ASP A 100 -12.69 -11.70 -14.55
CA ASP A 100 -12.93 -10.99 -15.81
C ASP A 100 -12.49 -11.76 -17.08
N ASN A 101 -11.63 -12.79 -16.98
CA ASN A 101 -11.14 -13.56 -18.14
C ASN A 101 -11.91 -14.87 -18.39
N ASP A 102 -12.68 -15.37 -17.42
CA ASP A 102 -13.53 -16.55 -17.58
C ASP A 102 -14.98 -16.20 -17.96
N ASP A 103 -15.36 -14.91 -17.92
CA ASP A 103 -16.71 -14.45 -18.25
C ASP A 103 -16.72 -13.59 -19.52
N SER A 104 -16.74 -14.25 -20.68
CA SER A 104 -17.24 -13.61 -21.91
C SER A 104 -18.73 -13.34 -21.73
N ASN A 105 -19.05 -12.17 -21.19
CA ASN A 105 -20.37 -11.55 -20.95
C ASN A 105 -20.67 -11.36 -19.46
N ASN A 106 -20.03 -10.37 -18.82
CA ASN A 106 -20.83 -9.58 -17.88
C ASN A 106 -20.41 -8.12 -17.81
N SER A 107 -21.28 -7.26 -18.35
CA SER A 107 -21.20 -5.80 -18.26
C SER A 107 -22.04 -5.27 -17.09
N ASP A 108 -22.48 -6.11 -16.14
CA ASP A 108 -23.52 -5.73 -15.18
C ASP A 108 -23.07 -5.45 -13.74
N ASP A 109 -21.78 -5.57 -13.39
CA ASP A 109 -21.30 -5.15 -12.05
C ASP A 109 -20.95 -3.65 -11.95
N ASP A 110 -21.13 -2.91 -13.05
CA ASP A 110 -21.14 -1.45 -13.05
C ASP A 110 -22.51 -0.89 -12.63
N ALA A 111 -23.61 -1.66 -12.60
CA ALA A 111 -24.93 -1.07 -12.36
C ALA A 111 -25.21 -0.65 -10.90
N ASN A 112 -24.51 -1.20 -9.91
CA ASN A 112 -24.94 -1.10 -8.50
C ASN A 112 -23.95 -0.40 -7.54
N GLN A 113 -22.87 0.18 -8.06
CA GLN A 113 -21.95 0.97 -7.23
C GLN A 113 -22.44 2.42 -7.11
N PRO A 114 -22.52 2.99 -5.89
CA PRO A 114 -23.01 4.35 -5.72
C PRO A 114 -22.09 5.34 -6.45
N ALA A 115 -22.67 6.38 -7.04
CA ALA A 115 -21.98 7.29 -7.96
C ALA A 115 -20.70 7.91 -7.38
N TRP A 116 -20.63 8.09 -6.06
CA TRP A 116 -19.44 8.59 -5.36
C TRP A 116 -18.29 7.58 -5.34
N LEU A 117 -18.58 6.27 -5.24
CA LEU A 117 -17.59 5.20 -5.30
C LEU A 117 -17.01 5.09 -6.71
N LYS A 118 -17.88 5.15 -7.73
CA LYS A 118 -17.47 5.19 -9.13
C LYS A 118 -16.63 6.42 -9.43
N PHE A 119 -17.04 7.59 -8.94
CA PHE A 119 -16.28 8.82 -9.09
C PHE A 119 -14.92 8.71 -8.40
N LEU A 120 -14.87 8.20 -7.17
CA LEU A 120 -13.63 8.01 -6.42
C LEU A 120 -12.69 7.04 -7.13
N TYR A 121 -13.19 5.88 -7.58
CA TYR A 121 -12.41 4.91 -8.32
C TYR A 121 -11.94 5.43 -9.68
N LYS A 122 -12.82 6.14 -10.40
CA LYS A 122 -12.48 6.81 -11.67
C LYS A 122 -11.47 7.95 -11.47
N SER A 123 -11.51 8.62 -10.33
CA SER A 123 -10.51 9.60 -9.90
C SER A 123 -9.23 8.96 -9.37
N LEU A 124 -9.25 7.69 -8.99
CA LEU A 124 -8.06 6.93 -8.65
C LEU A 124 -7.35 6.45 -9.93
N ASP A 125 -8.14 6.08 -10.95
CA ASP A 125 -7.69 5.69 -12.30
C ASP A 125 -7.20 6.86 -13.18
N PHE A 126 -6.67 7.94 -12.62
CA PHE A 126 -6.04 8.99 -13.44
C PHE A 126 -4.79 8.45 -14.16
N GLY A 127 -4.73 8.63 -15.47
CA GLY A 127 -3.58 8.25 -16.30
C GLY A 127 -3.72 6.96 -17.11
N SER A 128 -4.90 6.33 -17.19
CA SER A 128 -5.16 5.17 -18.07
C SER A 128 -5.15 5.50 -19.57
N GLY A 129 -4.93 6.76 -19.96
CA GLY A 129 -4.75 7.12 -21.37
C GLY A 129 -6.02 6.99 -22.21
N ARG A 130 -7.22 7.03 -21.60
CA ARG A 130 -8.52 7.06 -22.30
C ARG A 130 -8.70 8.29 -23.21
N GLU A 131 -7.81 9.28 -23.14
CA GLU A 131 -7.79 10.45 -24.03
C GLU A 131 -6.82 10.36 -25.21
N ARG A 132 -6.13 9.23 -25.42
CA ARG A 132 -5.21 9.06 -26.58
C ARG A 132 -5.85 8.40 -27.81
N GLY A 133 -7.18 8.41 -27.87
CA GLY A 133 -7.95 8.07 -29.07
C GLY A 133 -8.59 9.29 -29.72
N ALA A 134 -7.83 10.35 -30.01
CA ALA A 134 -8.27 11.44 -30.88
C ALA A 134 -7.10 12.26 -31.45
N ARG A 135 -6.04 11.60 -31.95
CA ARG A 135 -5.25 12.15 -33.07
C ARG A 135 -4.92 10.98 -33.99
N GLN A 136 -5.29 11.16 -35.25
CA GLN A 136 -5.08 10.27 -36.40
C GLN A 136 -3.62 9.85 -36.53
#